data_AF-A0A8S9SPD4-F1
#
_entry.id   AF-A0A8S9SPD4-F1
#
_cell.length_a   1.000
_cell.length_b   1.000
_cell.length_c   1.000
_cell.angle_alpha   90.00
_cell.angle_beta   90.00
_cell.angle_gamma   90.00
#
_symmetry.space_group_name_H-M   'P 1'
#
loop_
_entity.id
_entity.type
_entity.pdbx_description
1 polymer ?
#
loop_
_entity_poly.entity_id
_entity_poly.type
_entity_poly.pdbx_seq_one_letter_code
_entity_poly.pdbx_strand_id
1 'polypeptide(L)'
;LNKWAEDHTNGLIKDLLPHGSISSLTNCVYGNALYFKGAWQVPFVKSNTRDRVFHLLFGTSVAVPFMSSYENQYLKAYNGFKVLRIPYRQGDDTNGSFSMYFYLPDKNDGLEDLVKTMASTSGFLNCHIPRCKVLVNEFRIPRFKIAYGLD
;
A
#
# COMPACT_ATOMS: atom_id res chain seq x y z
N LEU A 1 3.71 16.39 22.00
CA LEU A 1 3.99 15.33 21.01
C LEU A 1 3.21 15.54 19.70
N ASN A 2 1.89 15.73 19.75
CA ASN A 2 1.08 16.01 18.54
C ASN A 2 1.59 17.19 17.72
N LYS A 3 1.94 18.31 18.36
CA LYS A 3 2.52 19.45 17.66
C LYS A 3 3.85 19.12 16.97
N TRP A 4 4.71 18.35 17.64
CA TRP A 4 5.96 17.86 17.05
C TRP A 4 5.69 17.00 15.81
N ALA A 5 4.74 16.07 15.86
CA ALA A 5 4.37 15.23 14.73
C ALA A 5 3.79 16.05 13.57
N GLU A 6 2.95 17.04 13.88
CA GLU A 6 2.38 17.96 12.89
C GLU A 6 3.48 18.71 12.14
N ASP A 7 4.42 19.32 12.88
CA ASP A 7 5.48 20.13 12.30
C ASP A 7 6.45 19.27 11.45
N HIS A 8 6.79 18.06 11.90
CA HIS A 8 7.71 17.16 11.19
C HIS A 8 7.06 16.39 10.04
N THR A 9 5.75 16.49 9.88
CA THR A 9 5.01 15.87 8.78
C THR A 9 4.33 16.90 7.88
N ASN A 10 4.76 18.17 7.94
CA ASN A 10 4.16 19.26 7.15
C ASN A 10 2.63 19.36 7.32
N GLY A 11 2.14 19.14 8.55
CA GLY A 11 0.72 19.20 8.88
C GLY A 11 -0.10 17.97 8.49
N LEU A 12 0.54 16.89 8.02
CA LEU A 12 -0.15 15.71 7.50
C LEU A 12 -0.58 14.72 8.59
N ILE A 13 0.14 14.68 9.72
CA ILE A 13 -0.19 13.87 10.90
C ILE A 13 -0.36 14.82 12.09
N LYS A 14 -1.61 15.07 12.49
CA LYS A 14 -1.95 16.06 13.53
C LYS A 14 -2.15 15.43 14.90
N ASP A 15 -2.79 14.28 14.93
CA ASP A 15 -3.16 13.58 16.15
C ASP A 15 -2.37 12.28 16.24
N LEU A 16 -1.11 12.38 16.67
CA LEU A 16 -0.27 11.21 16.93
C LEU A 16 -0.74 10.46 18.19
N LEU A 17 -1.12 11.20 19.21
CA LEU A 17 -1.69 10.71 20.45
C LEU A 17 -3.14 11.16 20.55
N PRO A 18 -4.10 10.23 20.69
CA PRO A 18 -5.50 10.57 20.95
C PRO A 18 -5.67 11.38 22.24
N HIS A 19 -6.71 12.22 22.28
CA HIS A 19 -7.02 12.95 23.51
C HIS A 19 -7.34 11.96 24.65
N GLY A 20 -6.69 12.14 25.81
CA GLY A 20 -6.87 11.26 26.97
C GLY A 20 -6.00 10.00 26.97
N SER A 21 -5.14 9.78 25.97
CA SER A 21 -4.20 8.63 25.97
C SER A 21 -3.06 8.77 26.98
N ILE A 22 -2.81 9.98 27.49
CA ILE A 22 -1.84 10.25 28.57
C ILE A 22 -2.60 10.55 29.85
N SER A 23 -2.21 9.89 30.95
CA SER A 23 -2.74 10.13 32.29
C SER A 23 -1.61 10.49 33.26
N SER A 24 -1.97 10.86 34.50
CA SER A 24 -1.00 11.07 35.59
C SER A 24 -0.18 9.82 35.96
N LEU A 25 -0.58 8.64 35.49
CA LEU A 25 0.14 7.37 35.67
C LEU A 25 1.14 7.07 34.54
N THR A 26 1.16 7.89 33.48
CA THR A 26 2.03 7.68 32.32
C THR A 26 3.46 8.15 32.63
N ASN A 27 4.39 7.20 32.74
CA ASN A 27 5.79 7.50 33.06
C ASN A 27 6.64 7.96 31.84
N CYS A 28 6.38 7.43 30.65
CA CYS A 28 7.10 7.76 29.42
C CYS A 28 6.22 7.52 28.19
N VAL A 29 6.47 8.26 27.11
CA VAL A 29 5.80 8.12 25.82
C VAL A 29 6.83 8.10 24.70
N TYR A 30 6.73 7.11 23.82
CA TYR A 30 7.50 7.03 22.58
C TYR A 30 6.56 7.29 21.40
N GLY A 31 6.93 8.22 20.53
CA GLY A 31 6.16 8.56 19.34
C GLY A 31 6.94 8.28 18.07
N ASN A 32 6.27 7.66 17.09
CA ASN A 32 6.79 7.54 15.73
C ASN A 32 5.71 7.98 14.74
N ALA A 33 6.09 8.78 13.75
CA ALA A 33 5.20 9.22 12.69
C ALA A 33 5.91 9.03 11.35
N LEU A 34 5.26 8.34 10.42
CA LEU A 34 5.76 8.12 9.06
C LEU A 34 4.75 8.62 8.03
N TYR A 35 5.19 9.54 7.19
CA TYR A 35 4.44 9.97 6.02
C TYR A 35 5.16 9.57 4.74
N PHE A 36 4.42 9.01 3.80
CA PHE A 36 4.95 8.65 2.48
C PHE A 36 4.07 9.20 1.36
N LYS A 37 4.69 9.92 0.41
CA LYS A 37 4.07 10.35 -0.84
C LYS A 37 5.10 10.30 -1.97
N GLY A 38 4.97 9.28 -2.81
CA GLY A 38 5.79 9.10 -3.99
C GLY A 38 5.00 9.29 -5.29
N ALA A 39 5.65 9.84 -6.32
CA ALA A 39 5.11 9.82 -7.67
C ALA A 39 5.47 8.49 -8.34
N TRP A 40 4.54 7.85 -9.04
CA TRP A 40 4.85 6.64 -9.83
C TRP A 40 5.92 6.93 -10.88
N GLN A 41 6.80 5.96 -11.16
CA GLN A 41 7.80 6.08 -12.22
C GLN A 41 7.10 6.29 -13.57
N VAL A 42 6.07 5.47 -13.83
CA VAL A 42 5.15 5.62 -14.95
C VAL A 42 3.77 6.01 -14.41
N PRO A 43 3.31 7.26 -14.59
CA PRO A 43 2.02 7.71 -14.09
C PRO A 43 0.83 7.03 -14.78
N PHE A 44 -0.26 6.85 -14.06
CA PHE A 44 -1.55 6.45 -14.63
C PHE A 44 -2.22 7.62 -15.35
N VAL A 45 -2.73 7.37 -16.55
CA VAL A 45 -3.51 8.36 -17.30
C VAL A 45 -4.86 8.57 -16.60
N LYS A 46 -5.14 9.80 -16.15
CA LYS A 46 -6.33 10.11 -15.35
C LYS A 46 -7.64 9.79 -16.06
N SER A 47 -7.74 10.01 -17.37
CA SER A 47 -8.94 9.72 -18.18
C SER A 47 -9.26 8.23 -18.31
N ASN A 48 -8.29 7.35 -18.03
CA ASN A 48 -8.50 5.90 -18.00
C ASN A 48 -9.06 5.42 -16.65
N THR A 49 -9.13 6.28 -15.64
CA THR A 49 -9.70 5.92 -14.34
C THR A 49 -11.22 5.89 -14.44
N ARG A 50 -11.83 4.80 -14.00
CA ARG A 50 -13.28 4.60 -14.04
C ARG A 50 -13.75 3.93 -12.75
N ASP A 51 -14.96 4.26 -12.33
CA ASP A 51 -15.58 3.57 -11.22
C ASP A 51 -15.89 2.12 -11.60
N ARG A 52 -15.51 1.21 -10.72
CA ARG A 52 -15.74 -0.23 -10.84
C ARG A 52 -16.04 -0.81 -9.46
N VAL A 53 -16.62 -2.00 -9.46
CA VAL A 53 -16.96 -2.72 -8.25
C VAL A 53 -15.69 -3.21 -7.55
N PHE A 54 -15.60 -2.96 -6.25
CA PHE A 54 -14.65 -3.56 -5.33
C PHE A 54 -15.42 -4.42 -4.33
N HIS A 55 -15.00 -5.68 -4.18
CA HIS A 55 -15.63 -6.63 -3.29
C HIS A 55 -15.02 -6.55 -1.90
N LEU A 56 -15.85 -6.29 -0.90
CA LEU A 56 -15.46 -6.25 0.51
C LEU A 56 -15.43 -7.67 1.08
N LEU A 57 -14.66 -7.88 2.17
CA LEU A 57 -14.46 -9.19 2.79
C LEU A 57 -15.76 -9.90 3.19
N PHE A 58 -16.80 -9.14 3.57
CA PHE A 58 -18.08 -9.68 4.02
C PHE A 58 -19.15 -9.76 2.92
N GLY A 59 -18.73 -9.90 1.66
CA GLY A 59 -19.61 -10.12 0.51
C GLY A 59 -20.36 -8.88 0.00
N THR A 60 -20.29 -7.76 0.72
CA THR A 60 -20.77 -6.47 0.22
C THR A 60 -19.83 -5.93 -0.86
N SER A 61 -20.30 -4.97 -1.64
CA SER A 61 -19.53 -4.41 -2.75
C SER A 61 -19.75 -2.90 -2.86
N VAL A 62 -18.70 -2.18 -3.24
CA VAL A 62 -18.73 -0.72 -3.37
C VAL A 62 -18.15 -0.30 -4.73
N ALA A 63 -18.68 0.77 -5.32
CA ALA A 63 -18.09 1.36 -6.52
C ALA A 63 -16.98 2.32 -6.13
N VAL A 64 -15.77 2.11 -6.66
CA VAL A 64 -14.58 2.94 -6.38
C VAL A 64 -13.81 3.24 -7.67
N PRO A 65 -13.03 4.33 -7.73
CA PRO A 65 -12.23 4.65 -8.91
C PRO A 65 -11.05 3.70 -9.05
N PHE A 66 -11.04 2.91 -10.11
CA PHE A 66 -9.89 2.07 -10.50
C PHE A 66 -9.05 2.76 -11.57
N MET A 67 -7.75 2.85 -11.33
CA MET A 67 -6.75 3.25 -12.31
C MET A 67 -6.43 2.09 -13.25
N SER A 68 -6.17 2.37 -14.52
CA SER A 68 -5.79 1.38 -15.53
C SER A 68 -4.58 1.84 -16.34
N SER A 69 -3.84 0.88 -16.87
CA SER A 69 -2.68 1.06 -17.74
C SER A 69 -2.68 -0.02 -18.81
N TYR A 70 -2.15 0.31 -19.99
CA TYR A 70 -1.94 -0.60 -21.11
C TYR A 70 -0.46 -0.98 -21.28
N GLU A 71 0.40 -0.49 -20.39
CA GLU A 71 1.83 -0.80 -20.37
C GLU A 71 2.09 -2.20 -19.80
N ASN A 72 3.21 -2.80 -20.20
CA ASN A 72 3.70 -4.03 -19.57
C ASN A 72 4.01 -3.78 -18.08
N GLN A 73 3.59 -4.70 -17.21
CA GLN A 73 3.67 -4.56 -15.75
C GLN A 73 4.66 -5.55 -15.15
N TYR A 74 5.33 -5.17 -14.06
CA TYR A 74 6.08 -6.12 -13.23
C TYR A 74 5.10 -6.99 -12.43
N LEU A 75 4.58 -8.02 -13.08
CA LEU A 75 3.55 -8.90 -12.55
C LEU A 75 4.03 -10.35 -12.64
N LYS A 76 3.82 -11.13 -11.58
CA LYS A 76 4.02 -12.57 -11.59
C LYS A 76 2.89 -13.27 -10.85
N ALA A 77 2.34 -14.31 -11.45
CA ALA A 77 1.38 -15.19 -10.82
C ALA A 77 2.11 -16.34 -10.10
N TYR A 78 1.56 -16.73 -8.96
CA TYR A 78 1.99 -17.85 -8.13
C TYR A 78 0.79 -18.75 -7.86
N ASN A 79 0.99 -19.86 -7.15
CA ASN A 79 -0.12 -20.72 -6.76
C ASN A 79 -1.00 -20.00 -5.71
N GLY A 80 -2.19 -19.55 -6.12
CA GLY A 80 -3.21 -18.95 -5.27
C GLY A 80 -3.14 -17.42 -5.10
N PHE A 81 -2.16 -16.74 -5.71
CA PHE A 81 -2.05 -15.28 -5.66
C PHE A 81 -1.17 -14.72 -6.79
N LYS A 82 -1.23 -13.40 -6.96
CA LYS A 82 -0.39 -12.62 -7.90
C LYS A 82 0.36 -11.54 -7.14
N VAL A 83 1.55 -11.21 -7.62
CA VAL A 83 2.34 -10.09 -7.10
C VAL A 83 2.61 -9.09 -8.20
N LEU A 84 2.25 -7.83 -7.92
CA LEU A 84 2.51 -6.68 -8.77
C LEU A 84 3.52 -5.75 -8.08
N ARG A 85 4.50 -5.26 -8.82
CA ARG A 85 5.44 -4.23 -8.37
C ARG A 85 5.26 -2.94 -9.18
N ILE A 86 5.01 -1.82 -8.50
CA ILE A 86 4.97 -0.50 -9.12
C ILE A 86 6.10 0.37 -8.57
N PRO A 87 7.11 0.69 -9.37
CA PRO A 87 8.19 1.57 -8.95
C PRO A 87 7.72 3.02 -8.83
N TYR A 88 8.24 3.71 -7.82
CA TYR A 88 8.17 5.17 -7.72
C TYR A 88 9.27 5.79 -8.57
N ARG A 89 9.06 7.05 -8.97
CA ARG A 89 10.06 7.84 -9.67
C ARG A 89 11.26 8.01 -8.74
N GLN A 90 12.39 7.50 -9.19
CA GLN A 90 13.68 7.80 -8.59
C GLN A 90 14.04 9.23 -9.02
N GLY A 91 14.17 10.14 -8.06
CA GLY A 91 14.71 11.47 -8.31
C GLY A 91 16.24 11.42 -8.45
N ASP A 92 16.92 12.46 -8.00
CA ASP A 92 18.39 12.50 -7.95
C ASP A 92 18.97 11.63 -6.82
N ASP A 93 18.12 10.95 -6.05
CA ASP A 93 18.51 10.08 -4.94
C ASP A 93 19.04 8.72 -5.45
N THR A 94 20.35 8.52 -5.27
CA THR A 94 21.06 7.30 -5.61
C THR A 94 20.99 6.23 -4.52
N ASN A 95 20.47 6.54 -3.32
CA ASN A 95 20.54 5.64 -2.15
C ASN A 95 19.39 4.64 -2.06
N GLY A 96 18.39 4.68 -2.94
CA GLY A 96 17.35 3.66 -2.96
C GLY A 96 16.31 3.83 -4.07
N SER A 97 15.80 2.70 -4.56
CA SER A 97 14.60 2.68 -5.41
C SER A 97 13.43 2.17 -4.60
N PHE A 98 12.38 2.97 -4.49
CA PHE A 98 11.15 2.58 -3.81
C PHE A 98 10.16 1.96 -4.79
N SER A 99 9.45 0.93 -4.36
CA SER A 99 8.36 0.32 -5.10
C SER A 99 7.22 -0.05 -4.15
N MET A 100 5.99 0.08 -4.61
CA MET A 100 4.83 -0.52 -3.94
C MET A 100 4.60 -1.92 -4.50
N TYR A 101 4.35 -2.87 -3.60
CA TYR A 101 4.00 -4.25 -3.95
C TYR A 101 2.54 -4.52 -3.59
N PHE A 102 1.81 -5.11 -4.52
CA PHE A 102 0.45 -5.59 -4.28
C PHE A 102 0.46 -7.11 -4.34
N TYR A 103 0.06 -7.74 -3.24
CA TYR A 103 -0.15 -9.18 -3.13
C TYR A 103 -1.65 -9.42 -3.22
N LEU A 104 -2.10 -9.98 -4.34
CA LEU A 104 -3.51 -10.16 -4.66
C LEU A 104 -3.84 -11.66 -4.65
N PRO A 105 -4.56 -12.17 -3.63
CA PRO A 105 -5.06 -13.55 -3.65
C PRO A 105 -6.00 -13.78 -4.84
N ASP A 106 -6.04 -15.01 -5.35
CA ASP A 106 -7.00 -15.36 -6.40
C ASP A 106 -8.45 -15.47 -5.87
N LYS A 107 -8.62 -15.76 -4.57
CA LYS A 107 -9.91 -15.77 -3.88
C LYS A 107 -10.20 -14.41 -3.24
N ASN A 108 -11.46 -13.95 -3.29
CA ASN A 108 -11.86 -12.67 -2.68
C ASN A 108 -11.67 -12.62 -1.15
N ASP A 109 -11.77 -13.78 -0.48
CA ASP A 109 -11.59 -13.97 0.96
C ASP A 109 -10.20 -14.51 1.33
N GLY A 110 -9.29 -14.67 0.35
CA GLY A 110 -8.00 -15.32 0.54
C GLY A 110 -6.91 -14.47 1.22
N LEU A 111 -7.21 -13.24 1.65
CA LEU A 111 -6.22 -12.33 2.20
C LEU A 111 -5.66 -12.84 3.54
N GLU A 112 -6.50 -13.39 4.41
CA GLU A 112 -6.08 -13.89 5.72
C GLU A 112 -5.09 -15.07 5.58
N ASP A 113 -5.41 -16.04 4.71
CA ASP A 113 -4.55 -17.20 4.46
C ASP A 113 -3.21 -16.79 3.82
N LEU A 114 -3.23 -15.81 2.92
CA LEU A 114 -2.02 -15.27 2.32
C LEU A 114 -1.13 -14.60 3.37
N VAL A 115 -1.70 -13.78 4.26
CA VAL A 115 -0.95 -13.13 5.35
C VAL A 115 -0.35 -14.17 6.32
N LYS A 116 -1.11 -15.21 6.69
CA LYS A 116 -0.57 -16.32 7.51
C LYS A 116 0.61 -17.00 6.83
N THR A 117 0.48 -17.30 5.53
CA THR A 117 1.55 -17.92 4.74
C THR A 117 2.80 -17.02 4.68
N MET A 118 2.61 -15.72 4.48
CA MET A 118 3.69 -14.74 4.48
C MET A 118 4.43 -14.69 5.83
N ALA A 119 3.69 -14.73 6.94
CA ALA A 119 4.26 -14.68 8.29
C ALA A 119 5.01 -15.97 8.66
N SER A 120 4.56 -17.13 8.18
CA SER A 120 5.17 -18.42 8.49
C SER A 120 6.30 -18.82 7.52
N THR A 121 6.48 -18.12 6.40
CA THR A 121 7.48 -18.47 5.38
C THR A 121 8.67 -17.50 5.41
N SER A 122 9.83 -17.98 5.86
CA SER A 122 11.05 -17.18 5.85
C SER A 122 11.43 -16.73 4.44
N GLY A 123 11.78 -15.45 4.29
CA GLY A 123 12.18 -14.87 3.01
C GLY A 123 11.06 -14.74 1.98
N PHE A 124 9.78 -14.92 2.36
CA PHE A 124 8.65 -14.87 1.44
C PHE A 124 8.70 -13.65 0.52
N LEU A 125 8.88 -12.44 1.08
CA LEU A 125 8.92 -11.21 0.31
C LEU A 125 10.02 -11.21 -0.76
N ASN A 126 11.22 -11.68 -0.40
CA ASN A 126 12.40 -11.70 -1.28
C ASN A 126 12.24 -12.71 -2.44
N CYS A 127 11.58 -13.84 -2.18
CA CYS A 127 11.31 -14.88 -3.18
C CYS A 127 10.19 -14.48 -4.16
N HIS A 128 9.35 -13.51 -3.80
CA HIS A 128 8.15 -13.12 -4.56
C HIS A 128 8.27 -11.77 -5.29
N ILE A 129 9.48 -11.28 -5.56
CA ILE A 129 9.72 -10.03 -6.29
C ILE A 129 9.60 -10.25 -7.81
N PRO A 130 8.62 -9.64 -8.51
CA PRO A 130 8.55 -9.68 -9.97
C PRO A 130 9.67 -8.82 -10.57
N ARG A 131 10.56 -9.44 -11.35
CA ARG A 131 11.72 -8.76 -11.97
C ARG A 131 11.53 -8.43 -13.45
N CYS A 132 10.60 -9.10 -14.13
CA CYS A 132 10.33 -8.92 -15.55
C CYS A 132 8.97 -8.25 -15.75
N LYS A 133 8.86 -7.42 -16.79
CA LYS A 133 7.57 -6.89 -17.22
C LYS A 133 6.89 -7.90 -18.14
N VAL A 134 5.58 -8.04 -18.01
CA VAL A 134 4.74 -8.90 -18.85
C VAL A 134 3.57 -8.11 -19.40
N LEU A 135 3.05 -8.53 -20.56
CA LEU A 135 1.82 -7.98 -21.12
C LEU A 135 0.65 -8.34 -20.19
N VAL A 136 -0.18 -7.35 -19.86
CA VAL A 136 -1.37 -7.52 -19.03
C VAL A 136 -2.57 -6.99 -19.78
N ASN A 137 -3.50 -7.87 -20.13
CA ASN A 137 -4.70 -7.50 -20.90
C ASN A 137 -5.65 -6.61 -20.07
N GLU A 138 -5.93 -7.02 -18.83
CA GLU A 138 -6.80 -6.30 -17.92
C GLU A 138 -6.04 -5.92 -16.65
N PHE A 139 -5.74 -4.63 -16.52
CA PHE A 139 -4.98 -4.09 -15.39
C PHE A 139 -5.74 -2.98 -14.69
N ARG A 140 -6.01 -3.19 -13.39
CA ARG A 140 -6.81 -2.27 -12.57
C ARG A 140 -6.27 -2.20 -11.14
N ILE A 141 -6.17 -0.99 -10.60
CA ILE A 141 -5.79 -0.75 -9.20
C ILE A 141 -6.73 0.29 -8.59
N PRO A 142 -7.40 0.01 -7.46
CA PRO A 142 -8.24 1.01 -6.81
C PRO A 142 -7.39 2.18 -6.32
N ARG A 143 -7.90 3.41 -6.43
CA ARG A 143 -7.28 4.55 -5.73
C ARG A 143 -7.69 4.50 -4.27
N PHE A 144 -6.72 4.65 -3.38
CA PHE A 144 -6.97 4.74 -1.95
C PHE A 144 -5.98 5.71 -1.28
N LYS A 145 -6.38 6.19 -0.11
CA LYS A 145 -5.52 6.93 0.83
C LYS A 145 -5.75 6.29 2.19
N ILE A 146 -4.68 5.85 2.85
CA ILE A 146 -4.75 5.18 4.15
C ILE A 146 -4.05 6.06 5.18
N ALA A 147 -4.65 6.17 6.35
CA ALA A 147 -4.06 6.70 7.57
C ALA A 147 -4.38 5.71 8.69
N TYR A 148 -3.40 5.40 9.52
CA TYR A 148 -3.54 4.45 10.61
C TYR A 148 -2.61 4.83 11.76
N GLY A 149 -3.06 4.64 12.99
CA GLY A 149 -2.31 4.85 14.22
C GLY A 149 -2.48 3.64 15.13
N LEU A 150 -1.42 3.32 15.88
CA LEU A 150 -1.39 2.29 16.91
C LEU A 150 -1.01 2.95 18.23
N ASP A 151 -1.66 2.51 19.31
CA ASP A 151 -1.29 2.86 20.69
C ASP A 151 -0.34 1.81 21.27
#